data_AF-A0A523RDF5-F1
#
_entry.id   AF-A0A523RDF5-F1
#
_cell.length_a   1.000
_cell.length_b   1.000
_cell.length_c   1.000
_cell.angle_alpha   90.00
_cell.angle_beta   90.00
_cell.angle_gamma   90.00
#
_symmetry.space_group_name_H-M   'P 1'
#
loop_
_entity.id
_entity.type
_entity.pdbx_description
1 polymer ?
#
loop_
_entity_poly.entity_id
_entity_poly.type
_entity_poly.pdbx_seq_one_letter_code
_entity_poly.pdbx_strand_id
1 'polypeptide(L)'
;MYKAGTKEWDENYAKLVEERNKSESKPYIVLTPEWASEFEKMVQADDRYKEVARTWEGSVTLVFKADPEAGFDDDLFILMDLWHGECRSAKIVPSEIGRNGDYVLEAKYERWKRVLKKELNVVKEMATNRLKLVPFNFKKAAKLAAAAQAAIRLVDIAGEVSDKFPDELESEELRSFKAFLKELKTDFCI
;
A
#
# COMPACT_ATOMS: atom_id res chain seq x y z
N MET A 1 9.85 -7.23 18.83
CA MET A 1 9.19 -8.11 17.84
C MET A 1 7.83 -8.55 18.34
N TYR A 2 6.77 -7.97 17.77
CA TYR A 2 5.37 -8.32 17.98
C TYR A 2 4.96 -9.42 17.01
N LYS A 3 4.14 -10.36 17.47
CA LYS A 3 3.68 -11.47 16.62
C LYS A 3 2.57 -11.00 15.68
N ALA A 4 2.80 -11.10 14.37
CA ALA A 4 1.83 -10.73 13.34
C ALA A 4 0.46 -11.42 13.53
N GLY A 5 -0.62 -10.70 13.23
CA GLY A 5 -1.99 -11.19 13.37
C GLY A 5 -2.51 -11.29 14.81
N THR A 6 -1.81 -10.71 15.79
CA THR A 6 -2.28 -10.60 17.17
C THR A 6 -2.81 -9.20 17.48
N LYS A 7 -3.71 -9.10 18.46
CA LYS A 7 -4.20 -7.81 18.97
C LYS A 7 -3.06 -6.91 19.45
N GLU A 8 -2.04 -7.49 20.07
CA GLU A 8 -0.85 -6.77 20.52
C GLU A 8 -0.11 -6.12 19.35
N TRP A 9 0.05 -6.83 18.23
CA TRP A 9 0.66 -6.27 17.01
C TRP A 9 -0.16 -5.09 16.50
N ASP A 10 -1.48 -5.22 16.40
CA ASP A 10 -2.37 -4.15 15.94
C ASP A 10 -2.32 -2.91 16.84
N GLU A 11 -2.34 -3.09 18.16
CA GLU A 11 -2.27 -1.99 19.13
C GLU A 11 -0.94 -1.25 19.06
N ASN A 12 0.18 -1.96 18.91
CA ASN A 12 1.49 -1.33 18.83
C ASN A 12 1.74 -0.69 17.45
N TYR A 13 1.22 -1.28 16.37
CA TYR A 13 1.28 -0.67 15.04
C TYR A 13 0.47 0.63 15.00
N ALA A 14 -0.71 0.64 15.62
CA ALA A 14 -1.52 1.85 15.75
C ALA A 14 -0.80 2.97 16.53
N LYS A 15 -0.12 2.63 17.64
CA LYS A 15 0.70 3.59 18.40
C LYS A 15 1.85 4.16 17.56
N LEU A 16 2.57 3.30 16.84
CA LEU A 16 3.62 3.72 15.91
C LEU A 16 3.07 4.71 14.88
N VAL A 17 1.94 4.39 14.24
CA VAL A 17 1.29 5.28 13.27
C VAL A 17 0.89 6.62 13.91
N GLU A 18 0.38 6.60 15.14
CA GLU A 18 0.00 7.82 15.86
C GLU A 18 1.22 8.69 16.18
N GLU A 19 2.31 8.08 16.63
CA GLU A 19 3.59 8.76 16.89
C GLU A 19 4.15 9.38 15.62
N ARG A 20 4.19 8.62 14.52
CA ARG A 20 4.66 9.12 13.22
C ARG A 20 3.79 10.26 12.68
N ASN A 21 2.47 10.17 12.80
CA ASN A 21 1.58 11.28 12.43
C ASN A 21 1.81 12.57 13.26
N LYS A 22 2.39 12.47 14.47
CA LYS A 22 2.73 13.62 15.30
C LYS A 22 4.13 14.17 15.01
N SER A 23 5.08 13.30 14.67
CA SER A 23 6.49 13.67 14.47
C SER A 23 6.83 14.04 13.03
N GLU A 24 6.16 13.44 12.05
CA GLU A 24 6.39 13.65 10.63
C GLU A 24 5.45 14.73 10.07
N SER A 25 5.84 15.32 8.95
CA SER A 25 5.05 16.34 8.26
C SER A 25 4.83 16.01 6.79
N LYS A 26 3.70 16.45 6.25
CA LYS A 26 3.38 16.26 4.83
C LYS A 26 4.34 17.08 3.93
N PRO A 27 4.68 16.59 2.72
CA PRO A 27 4.24 15.31 2.14
C PRO A 27 4.96 14.11 2.77
N TYR A 28 4.19 13.09 3.14
CA TYR A 28 4.71 11.86 3.75
C TYR A 28 5.46 11.02 2.72
N ILE A 29 6.50 10.29 3.11
CA ILE A 29 7.22 9.42 2.16
C ILE A 29 6.30 8.24 1.79
N VAL A 30 6.14 7.95 0.49
CA VAL A 30 5.36 6.80 0.02
C VAL A 30 5.93 5.51 0.63
N LEU A 31 5.08 4.55 1.01
CA LEU A 31 5.45 3.31 1.73
C LEU A 31 5.84 3.50 3.20
N THR A 32 5.44 4.60 3.84
CA THR A 32 5.52 4.76 5.30
C THR A 32 4.16 4.54 5.99
N PRO A 33 4.12 4.16 7.28
CA PRO A 33 2.86 3.93 8.00
C PRO A 33 1.93 5.16 8.04
N GLU A 34 2.47 6.36 8.18
CA GLU A 34 1.73 7.63 8.17
C GLU A 34 1.18 7.96 6.78
N TRP A 35 1.92 7.64 5.71
CA TRP A 35 1.39 7.72 4.35
C TRP A 35 0.23 6.74 4.14
N ALA A 36 0.37 5.49 4.56
CA ALA A 36 -0.70 4.49 4.46
C ALA A 36 -1.94 4.87 5.28
N SER A 37 -1.74 5.42 6.47
CA SER A 37 -2.81 5.94 7.32
C SER A 37 -3.52 7.14 6.71
N GLU A 38 -2.79 8.06 6.07
CA GLU A 38 -3.41 9.19 5.36
C GLU A 38 -4.17 8.72 4.12
N PHE A 39 -3.60 7.77 3.39
CA PHE A 39 -4.28 7.14 2.26
C PHE A 39 -5.59 6.47 2.68
N GLU A 40 -5.59 5.68 3.75
CA GLU A 40 -6.81 5.09 4.33
C GLU A 40 -7.88 6.16 4.60
N LYS A 41 -7.51 7.23 5.33
CA LYS A 41 -8.43 8.33 5.67
C LYS A 41 -9.02 8.99 4.44
N MET A 42 -8.19 9.28 3.44
CA MET A 42 -8.65 9.92 2.20
C MET A 42 -9.58 8.99 1.40
N VAL A 43 -9.26 7.70 1.28
CA VAL A 43 -10.16 6.72 0.63
C VAL A 43 -11.48 6.61 1.36
N GLN A 44 -11.46 6.52 2.69
CA GLN A 44 -12.66 6.41 3.51
C GLN A 44 -13.55 7.67 3.44
N ALA A 45 -12.95 8.84 3.19
CA ALA A 45 -13.67 10.09 3.01
C ALA A 45 -14.17 10.33 1.57
N ASP A 46 -13.72 9.56 0.58
CA ASP A 46 -13.96 9.85 -0.83
C ASP A 46 -15.30 9.29 -1.34
N ASP A 47 -16.25 10.19 -1.63
CA ASP A 47 -17.58 9.83 -2.13
C ASP A 47 -17.53 9.14 -3.50
N ARG A 48 -16.58 9.54 -4.35
CA ARG A 48 -16.42 8.91 -5.67
C ARG A 48 -15.98 7.46 -5.54
N TYR A 49 -15.00 7.19 -4.66
CA TYR A 49 -14.55 5.83 -4.36
C TYR A 49 -15.69 4.99 -3.82
N LYS A 50 -16.44 5.49 -2.82
CA LYS A 50 -17.62 4.81 -2.26
C LYS A 50 -18.60 4.39 -3.36
N GLU A 51 -18.90 5.29 -4.29
CA GLU A 51 -19.81 5.02 -5.40
C GLU A 51 -19.28 3.91 -6.32
N VAL A 52 -18.05 4.04 -6.81
CA VAL A 52 -17.49 3.12 -7.82
C VAL A 52 -17.09 1.77 -7.24
N ALA A 53 -16.84 1.69 -5.93
CA ALA A 53 -16.49 0.47 -5.21
C ALA A 53 -17.66 -0.11 -4.39
N ARG A 54 -18.88 0.40 -4.53
CA ARG A 54 -20.06 -0.02 -3.75
C ARG A 54 -20.37 -1.53 -3.77
N THR A 55 -20.00 -2.22 -4.85
CA THR A 55 -20.19 -3.68 -4.98
C THR A 55 -18.88 -4.47 -4.82
N TRP A 56 -17.79 -3.79 -4.49
CA TRP A 56 -16.50 -4.44 -4.26
C TRP A 56 -16.53 -5.20 -2.94
N GLU A 57 -15.92 -6.38 -2.95
CA GLU A 57 -15.73 -7.19 -1.75
C GLU A 57 -14.39 -7.89 -1.85
N GLY A 58 -13.59 -7.75 -0.80
CA GLY A 58 -12.35 -8.49 -0.62
C GLY A 58 -11.18 -7.56 -0.37
N SER A 59 -10.26 -8.05 0.45
CA SER A 59 -9.01 -7.36 0.75
C SER A 59 -8.09 -7.30 -0.47
N VAL A 60 -7.35 -6.21 -0.61
CA VAL A 60 -6.35 -6.02 -1.66
C VAL A 60 -4.99 -5.81 -1.01
N THR A 61 -4.03 -6.66 -1.35
CA THR A 61 -2.63 -6.48 -0.97
C THR A 61 -1.83 -5.93 -2.14
N LEU A 62 -1.19 -4.79 -1.94
CA LEU A 62 -0.22 -4.22 -2.88
C LEU A 62 1.18 -4.67 -2.45
N VAL A 63 1.88 -5.41 -3.32
CA VAL A 63 3.22 -5.92 -3.07
C VAL A 63 4.22 -5.15 -3.92
N PHE A 64 5.11 -4.45 -3.25
CA PHE A 64 6.23 -3.72 -3.82
C PHE A 64 7.46 -4.61 -3.70
N LYS A 65 7.97 -5.12 -4.82
CA LYS A 65 9.18 -5.95 -4.80
C LYS A 65 10.36 -5.17 -4.26
N ALA A 66 11.21 -5.86 -3.48
CA ALA A 66 12.47 -5.34 -2.94
C ALA A 66 13.24 -4.48 -3.97
N ASP A 67 13.72 -3.33 -3.50
CA ASP A 67 14.46 -2.36 -4.29
C ASP A 67 15.51 -1.66 -3.39
N PRO A 68 16.76 -2.18 -3.37
CA PRO A 68 17.82 -1.62 -2.53
C PRO A 68 18.21 -0.18 -2.87
N GLU A 69 17.96 0.27 -4.11
CA GLU A 69 18.20 1.64 -4.54
C GLU A 69 17.16 2.58 -3.91
N ALA A 70 15.89 2.16 -3.86
CA ALA A 70 14.82 2.83 -3.14
C ALA A 70 14.91 2.65 -1.60
N GLY A 71 15.79 1.77 -1.14
CA GLY A 71 16.19 1.67 0.26
C GLY A 71 15.51 0.59 1.09
N PHE A 72 14.97 -0.45 0.45
CA PHE A 72 14.40 -1.61 1.13
C PHE A 72 14.83 -2.92 0.47
N ASP A 73 15.37 -3.83 1.29
CA ASP A 73 15.97 -5.09 0.83
C ASP A 73 14.94 -6.24 0.72
N ASP A 74 13.74 -6.06 1.27
CA ASP A 74 12.66 -7.05 1.29
C ASP A 74 11.41 -6.51 0.59
N ASP A 75 10.52 -7.40 0.16
CA ASP A 75 9.22 -7.00 -0.40
C ASP A 75 8.38 -6.26 0.66
N LEU A 76 7.79 -5.13 0.31
CA LEU A 76 6.85 -4.41 1.17
C LEU A 76 5.39 -4.74 0.80
N PHE A 77 4.55 -4.91 1.81
CA PHE A 77 3.15 -5.31 1.66
C PHE A 77 2.23 -4.27 2.28
N ILE A 78 1.39 -3.64 1.47
CA ILE A 78 0.28 -2.80 1.95
C ILE A 78 -1.00 -3.60 1.80
N LEU A 79 -1.60 -4.00 2.93
CA LEU A 79 -2.88 -4.68 2.96
C LEU A 79 -3.99 -3.67 3.20
N MET A 80 -4.98 -3.68 2.31
CA MET A 80 -6.18 -2.86 2.40
C MET A 80 -7.40 -3.75 2.64
N ASP A 81 -8.15 -3.50 3.71
CA ASP A 81 -9.48 -4.10 3.93
C ASP A 81 -10.54 -3.23 3.23
N LEU A 82 -11.01 -3.70 2.07
CA LEU A 82 -11.91 -2.99 1.19
C LEU A 82 -13.26 -3.71 1.08
N TRP A 83 -14.34 -2.98 1.32
CA TRP A 83 -15.68 -3.58 1.31
C TRP A 83 -16.79 -2.58 1.06
N HIS A 84 -17.61 -2.82 0.03
CA HIS A 84 -18.79 -2.02 -0.34
C HIS A 84 -18.55 -0.51 -0.39
N GLY A 85 -17.37 -0.08 -0.87
CA GLY A 85 -16.99 1.33 -0.94
C GLY A 85 -16.29 1.87 0.30
N GLU A 86 -16.13 1.06 1.34
CA GLU A 86 -15.37 1.41 2.55
C GLU A 86 -13.92 0.90 2.45
N CYS A 87 -13.00 1.68 2.99
CA CYS A 87 -11.65 1.27 3.32
C CYS A 87 -11.55 1.22 4.86
N ARG A 88 -11.69 0.01 5.40
CA ARG A 88 -11.74 -0.21 6.85
C ARG A 88 -10.36 -0.19 7.50
N SER A 89 -9.33 -0.47 6.71
CA SER A 89 -7.93 -0.28 7.08
C SER A 89 -7.03 -0.27 5.85
N ALA A 90 -5.91 0.45 5.91
CA ALA A 90 -4.76 0.27 5.03
C ALA A 90 -3.46 0.30 5.86
N LYS A 91 -2.76 -0.84 5.93
CA LYS A 91 -1.59 -1.02 6.79
C LYS A 91 -0.43 -1.64 6.01
N ILE A 92 0.79 -1.26 6.38
CA ILE A 92 1.98 -2.03 6.02
C ILE A 92 2.04 -3.23 6.96
N VAL A 93 2.08 -4.44 6.40
CA VAL A 93 1.97 -5.68 7.15
C VAL A 93 3.11 -6.66 6.81
N PRO A 94 3.40 -7.62 7.68
CA PRO A 94 4.33 -8.70 7.38
C PRO A 94 3.89 -9.52 6.19
N SER A 95 4.87 -10.13 5.52
CA SER A 95 4.63 -10.94 4.32
C SER A 95 3.62 -12.08 4.53
N GLU A 96 3.64 -12.72 5.70
CA GLU A 96 2.72 -13.81 6.07
C GLU A 96 1.28 -13.34 6.21
N ILE A 97 1.03 -12.07 6.53
CA ILE A 97 -0.30 -11.47 6.57
C ILE A 97 -0.68 -10.97 5.17
N GLY A 98 0.21 -10.23 4.52
CA GLY A 98 -0.05 -9.63 3.21
C GLY A 98 -0.35 -10.68 2.12
N ARG A 99 0.36 -11.81 2.12
CA ARG A 99 0.15 -12.90 1.14
C ARG A 99 -1.21 -13.59 1.28
N ASN A 100 -1.90 -13.44 2.42
CA ASN A 100 -3.22 -14.02 2.67
C ASN A 100 -4.39 -13.13 2.20
N GLY A 101 -4.13 -11.95 1.63
CA GLY A 101 -5.17 -11.08 1.08
C GLY A 101 -5.95 -11.73 -0.07
N ASP A 102 -7.21 -11.32 -0.27
CA ASP A 102 -8.07 -11.89 -1.31
C ASP A 102 -7.53 -11.61 -2.71
N TYR A 103 -6.93 -10.44 -2.92
CA TYR A 103 -6.30 -10.05 -4.18
C TYR A 103 -4.88 -9.53 -3.89
N VAL A 104 -3.86 -10.31 -4.20
CA VAL A 104 -2.47 -9.87 -4.07
C VAL A 104 -1.96 -9.41 -5.43
N LEU A 105 -1.67 -8.10 -5.55
CA LEU A 105 -1.11 -7.47 -6.74
C LEU A 105 0.37 -7.17 -6.53
N GLU A 106 1.22 -7.73 -7.37
CA GLU A 106 2.67 -7.66 -7.23
C GLU A 106 3.35 -6.99 -8.43
N ALA A 107 4.24 -6.05 -8.16
CA ALA A 107 5.11 -5.44 -9.16
C ALA A 107 6.40 -4.87 -8.56
N LYS A 108 7.37 -4.58 -9.44
CA LYS A 108 8.57 -3.81 -9.07
C LYS A 108 8.18 -2.43 -8.53
N TYR A 109 8.90 -1.94 -7.54
CA TYR A 109 8.74 -0.60 -6.98
C TYR A 109 8.62 0.48 -8.05
N GLU A 110 9.58 0.55 -8.97
CA GLU A 110 9.58 1.53 -10.06
C GLU A 110 8.29 1.51 -10.90
N ARG A 111 7.69 0.33 -11.10
CA ARG A 111 6.42 0.25 -11.83
C ARG A 111 5.27 0.83 -11.01
N TRP A 112 5.21 0.54 -9.70
CA TRP A 112 4.20 1.15 -8.83
C TRP A 112 4.35 2.66 -8.77
N LYS A 113 5.57 3.17 -8.61
CA LYS A 113 5.88 4.60 -8.65
C LYS A 113 5.33 5.26 -9.92
N ARG A 114 5.59 4.68 -11.09
CA ARG A 114 5.08 5.20 -12.38
C ARG A 114 3.55 5.11 -12.51
N VAL A 115 2.90 4.14 -11.87
CA VAL A 115 1.44 4.09 -11.75
C VAL A 115 0.92 5.23 -10.87
N LEU A 116 1.54 5.46 -9.71
CA LEU A 116 1.18 6.55 -8.79
C LEU A 116 1.40 7.94 -9.43
N LYS A 117 2.47 8.10 -10.23
CA LYS A 117 2.71 9.29 -11.06
C LYS A 117 1.79 9.39 -12.29
N LYS A 118 0.88 8.44 -12.49
CA LYS A 118 -0.06 8.34 -13.63
C LYS A 118 0.61 8.25 -15.01
N GLU A 119 1.90 7.94 -15.07
CA GLU A 119 2.62 7.64 -16.32
C GLU A 119 2.22 6.29 -16.91
N LEU A 120 1.81 5.36 -16.03
CA LEU A 120 1.26 4.07 -16.39
C LEU A 120 -0.19 3.97 -15.93
N ASN A 121 -1.06 3.47 -16.81
CA ASN A 121 -2.47 3.28 -16.49
C ASN A 121 -2.66 1.95 -15.74
N VAL A 122 -3.13 2.02 -14.48
CA VAL A 122 -3.29 0.84 -13.60
C VAL A 122 -4.12 -0.29 -14.22
N VAL A 123 -5.19 0.05 -14.95
CA VAL A 123 -6.07 -0.95 -15.59
C VAL A 123 -5.31 -1.67 -16.70
N LYS A 124 -4.56 -0.94 -17.52
CA LYS A 124 -3.70 -1.53 -18.56
C LYS A 124 -2.61 -2.41 -17.95
N GLU A 125 -1.97 -1.96 -16.87
CA GLU A 125 -0.91 -2.72 -16.23
C GLU A 125 -1.44 -4.02 -15.58
N MET A 126 -2.65 -4.00 -14.99
CA MET A 126 -3.32 -5.23 -14.54
C MET A 126 -3.70 -6.14 -15.71
N ALA A 127 -4.34 -5.59 -16.76
CA ALA A 127 -4.78 -6.36 -17.93
C ALA A 127 -3.64 -7.04 -18.69
N THR A 128 -2.44 -6.42 -18.70
CA THR A 128 -1.24 -6.94 -19.34
C THR A 128 -0.32 -7.72 -18.38
N ASN A 129 -0.81 -8.04 -17.17
CA ASN A 129 -0.08 -8.79 -16.14
C ASN A 129 1.27 -8.16 -15.76
N ARG A 130 1.36 -6.83 -15.83
CA ARG A 130 2.50 -6.03 -15.40
C ARG A 130 2.40 -5.62 -13.93
N LEU A 131 1.17 -5.43 -13.44
CA LEU A 131 0.77 -5.59 -12.04
C LEU A 131 0.17 -6.99 -11.91
N LYS A 132 0.92 -7.93 -11.35
CA LYS A 132 0.59 -9.35 -11.39
C LYS A 132 -0.38 -9.73 -10.29
N LEU A 133 -1.47 -10.42 -10.64
CA LEU A 133 -2.34 -11.07 -9.66
C LEU A 133 -1.74 -12.41 -9.23
N VAL A 134 -1.52 -12.59 -7.92
CA VAL A 134 -0.89 -13.79 -7.34
C VAL A 134 -1.77 -14.41 -6.24
N PRO A 135 -2.04 -15.73 -6.26
CA PRO A 135 -1.94 -16.60 -7.42
C PRO A 135 -2.93 -16.15 -8.51
N PHE A 136 -2.57 -16.37 -9.78
CA PHE A 136 -3.45 -16.00 -10.88
C PHE A 136 -4.74 -16.82 -10.87
N ASN A 137 -5.88 -16.15 -11.02
CA ASN A 137 -7.19 -16.78 -11.12
C ASN A 137 -8.10 -15.94 -12.03
N PHE A 138 -8.71 -16.57 -13.05
CA PHE A 138 -9.54 -15.87 -14.04
C PHE A 138 -10.75 -15.15 -13.43
N LYS A 139 -11.41 -15.73 -12.43
CA LYS A 139 -12.56 -15.10 -11.76
C LYS A 139 -12.13 -13.84 -10.99
N LYS A 140 -10.99 -13.92 -10.29
CA LYS A 140 -10.43 -12.76 -9.58
C LYS A 140 -9.97 -11.69 -10.56
N ALA A 141 -9.31 -12.07 -11.66
CA ALA A 141 -8.89 -11.14 -12.71
C ALA A 141 -10.09 -10.42 -13.36
N ALA A 142 -11.18 -11.14 -13.65
CA ALA A 142 -12.41 -10.55 -14.18
C ALA A 142 -13.05 -9.57 -13.18
N LYS A 143 -13.06 -9.90 -11.89
CA LYS A 143 -13.58 -9.01 -10.83
C LYS A 143 -12.72 -7.74 -10.69
N LEU A 144 -11.40 -7.84 -10.76
CA LEU A 144 -10.51 -6.68 -10.80
C LEU A 144 -10.76 -5.79 -12.04
N ALA A 145 -10.93 -6.40 -13.21
CA ALA A 145 -11.24 -5.67 -14.44
C ALA A 145 -12.59 -4.92 -14.34
N ALA A 146 -13.61 -5.54 -13.74
CA ALA A 146 -14.88 -4.87 -13.48
C ALA A 146 -14.76 -3.72 -12.47
N ALA A 147 -13.78 -3.76 -11.57
CA ALA A 147 -13.49 -2.72 -10.58
C ALA A 147 -12.51 -1.63 -11.08
N ALA A 148 -12.34 -1.50 -12.40
CA ALA A 148 -11.37 -0.58 -13.02
C ALA A 148 -11.49 0.87 -12.52
N GLN A 149 -12.70 1.40 -12.35
CA GLN A 149 -12.92 2.76 -11.86
C GLN A 149 -12.49 2.94 -10.40
N ALA A 150 -12.71 1.94 -9.55
CA ALA A 150 -12.22 1.94 -8.17
C ALA A 150 -10.69 1.92 -8.12
N ALA A 151 -10.05 1.07 -8.95
CA ALA A 151 -8.60 1.02 -9.03
C ALA A 151 -7.99 2.36 -9.51
N ILE A 152 -8.60 3.01 -10.50
CA ILE A 152 -8.19 4.35 -10.94
C ILE A 152 -8.32 5.36 -9.80
N ARG A 153 -9.45 5.39 -9.09
CA ARG A 153 -9.66 6.35 -8.00
C ARG A 153 -8.69 6.11 -6.84
N LEU A 154 -8.40 4.85 -6.49
CA LEU A 154 -7.37 4.53 -5.48
C LEU A 154 -5.99 5.07 -5.87
N VAL A 155 -5.60 4.96 -7.14
CA VAL A 155 -4.33 5.52 -7.64
C VAL A 155 -4.34 7.04 -7.59
N ASP A 156 -5.45 7.68 -7.94
CA ASP A 156 -5.59 9.14 -7.84
C ASP A 156 -5.37 9.61 -6.41
N ILE A 157 -6.08 9.01 -5.45
CA ILE A 157 -5.98 9.36 -4.02
C ILE A 157 -4.57 9.08 -3.51
N ALA A 158 -3.97 7.94 -3.83
CA ALA A 158 -2.62 7.59 -3.38
C ALA A 158 -1.57 8.62 -3.84
N GLY A 159 -1.70 9.15 -5.06
CA GLY A 159 -0.86 10.23 -5.57
C GLY A 159 -1.18 11.61 -5.00
N GLU A 160 -2.42 11.86 -4.54
CA GLU A 160 -2.81 13.08 -3.82
C GLU A 160 -2.23 13.11 -2.39
N VAL A 161 -2.02 11.95 -1.75
CA VAL A 161 -1.41 11.87 -0.41
C VAL A 161 0.04 12.35 -0.43
N SER A 162 0.80 11.94 -1.45
CA SER A 162 2.20 12.30 -1.60
C SER A 162 2.76 11.97 -2.98
N ASP A 163 3.68 12.82 -3.43
CA ASP A 163 4.59 12.61 -4.54
C ASP A 163 6.06 12.40 -4.09
N LYS A 164 6.29 12.19 -2.78
CA LYS A 164 7.62 11.99 -2.20
C LYS A 164 7.99 10.51 -2.14
N PHE A 165 8.84 10.09 -3.08
CA PHE A 165 9.23 8.70 -3.28
C PHE A 165 10.56 8.34 -2.59
N PRO A 166 10.69 7.13 -2.00
CA PRO A 166 11.94 6.69 -1.33
C PRO A 166 13.22 6.83 -2.14
N ASP A 167 13.20 6.56 -3.44
CA ASP A 167 14.37 6.64 -4.32
C ASP A 167 14.71 8.08 -4.75
N GLU A 168 13.87 9.06 -4.41
CA GLU A 168 14.07 10.48 -4.70
C GLU A 168 14.48 11.27 -3.45
N LEU A 169 14.72 10.59 -2.32
CA LEU A 169 15.12 11.20 -1.06
C LEU A 169 16.59 11.63 -1.09
N GLU A 170 16.88 12.75 -0.41
CA GLU A 170 18.24 13.20 -0.17
C GLU A 170 19.01 12.19 0.70
N SER A 171 20.35 12.19 0.60
CA SER A 171 21.20 11.16 1.21
C SER A 171 21.07 11.00 2.73
N GLU A 172 20.71 12.06 3.46
CA GLU A 172 20.44 11.97 4.91
C GLU A 172 19.05 11.37 5.17
N GLU A 173 18.03 11.82 4.45
CA GLU A 173 16.66 11.35 4.59
C GLU A 173 16.51 9.88 4.18
N LEU A 174 17.19 9.46 3.11
CA LEU A 174 17.26 8.07 2.70
C LEU A 174 17.90 7.18 3.79
N ARG A 175 18.89 7.69 4.53
CA ARG A 175 19.50 6.97 5.66
C ARG A 175 18.52 6.81 6.81
N SER A 176 17.77 7.86 7.16
CA SER A 176 16.72 7.80 8.17
C SER A 176 15.59 6.84 7.77
N PHE A 177 15.16 6.88 6.52
CA PHE A 177 14.17 5.95 5.97
C PHE A 177 14.63 4.49 6.05
N LYS A 178 15.86 4.20 5.63
CA LYS A 178 16.48 2.86 5.73
C LYS A 178 16.56 2.36 7.18
N ALA A 179 16.97 3.24 8.11
CA ALA A 179 17.04 2.90 9.53
C ALA A 179 15.65 2.57 10.08
N PHE A 180 14.65 3.38 9.73
CA PHE A 180 13.27 3.17 10.13
C PHE A 180 12.68 1.85 9.59
N LEU A 181 12.91 1.50 8.31
CA LEU A 181 12.45 0.22 7.78
C LEU A 181 13.11 -0.98 8.49
N LYS A 182 14.37 -0.84 8.91
CA LYS A 182 15.04 -1.87 9.71
C LYS A 182 14.40 -2.04 11.09
N GLU A 183 13.93 -0.94 11.70
CA GLU A 183 13.15 -0.99 12.95
C GLU A 183 11.81 -1.68 12.72
N LEU A 184 11.08 -1.34 11.65
CA LEU A 184 9.82 -2.03 11.29
C LEU A 184 10.03 -3.53 11.12
N LYS A 185 11.11 -3.94 10.45
CA LYS A 185 11.45 -5.36 10.30
C LYS A 185 11.72 -6.04 11.62
N THR A 186 12.43 -5.37 12.52
CA THR A 186 12.81 -5.91 13.83
C THR A 186 11.60 -6.02 14.77
N ASP A 187 10.76 -4.99 14.80
CA ASP A 187 9.68 -4.89 15.78
C ASP A 187 8.36 -5.44 15.27
N PHE A 188 8.07 -5.33 13.98
CA PHE A 188 6.79 -5.72 13.40
C PHE A 188 6.87 -6.85 12.39
N CYS A 189 8.07 -7.34 12.04
CA CYS A 189 8.28 -8.37 11.01
C CYS A 189 7.89 -7.92 9.60
N ILE A 190 7.85 -6.62 9.38
CA ILE A 190 7.55 -5.98 8.09
C ILE A 190 8.76 -6.08 7.17
#